data_AF-A0A059BQP7-F1
#
_entry.id   AF-A0A059BQP7-F1
#
_cell.length_a   1.000
_cell.length_b   1.000
_cell.length_c   1.000
_cell.angle_alpha   90.00
_cell.angle_beta   90.00
_cell.angle_gamma   90.00
#
_symmetry.space_group_name_H-M   'P 1'
#
loop_
_entity.id
_entity.type
_entity.pdbx_description
1 polymer ?
#
loop_
_entity_poly.entity_id
_entity_poly.type
_entity_poly.pdbx_seq_one_letter_code
_entity_poly.pdbx_strand_id
1 'polypeptide(L)'
;MTILVSKNDLTLLAGQGHFRPFACLNREGGPPLNKGKLYISKTSPECVARAYADQFKRDFSRFLGSRSAEMVTGGRMVLTLMGRISNNPSSECLLGLVEETKVDSFDAPYYAPSAEELKCEITNEGSFAIDYLETFEASWDYFGCGEEYVQFSGVRVAKMVRAVVESMLESHFGGGILVVMDELFRRYAEMVDDYLSKNRAKNILVVVSLIRKDAPRSL
;
A
#
# COMPACT_ATOMS: atom_id res chain seq x y z
N MET A 1 -4.63 -0.70 3.94
CA MET A 1 -4.64 0.40 4.92
C MET A 1 -5.56 0.00 6.06
N THR A 2 -5.00 -0.36 7.21
CA THR A 2 -5.78 -0.69 8.40
C THR A 2 -5.72 0.53 9.32
N ILE A 3 -6.83 1.25 9.45
CA ILE A 3 -6.94 2.41 10.32
C ILE A 3 -7.50 1.93 11.67
N LEU A 4 -6.69 2.00 12.73
CA LEU A 4 -7.15 1.79 14.09
C LEU A 4 -7.49 3.15 14.70
N VAL A 5 -8.78 3.43 14.88
CA VAL A 5 -9.29 4.63 15.56
C VAL A 5 -9.42 4.34 17.06
N SER A 6 -8.87 5.21 17.92
CA SER A 6 -9.12 5.16 19.37
C SER A 6 -9.76 6.45 19.88
N LYS A 7 -11.02 6.30 20.31
CA LYS A 7 -11.86 7.07 21.26
C LYS A 7 -11.78 8.61 21.14
N ASN A 8 -12.76 9.29 20.54
CA ASN A 8 -14.08 9.51 21.17
C ASN A 8 -15.26 9.71 20.19
N ASP A 9 -15.08 9.45 18.90
CA ASP A 9 -16.19 9.24 17.97
C ASP A 9 -15.74 8.23 16.91
N LEU A 10 -16.42 7.09 16.88
CA LEU A 10 -16.11 5.97 16.00
C LEU A 10 -16.52 6.32 14.57
N THR A 11 -15.59 6.88 13.81
CA THR A 11 -15.66 6.81 12.34
C THR A 11 -14.48 5.99 11.84
N LEU A 12 -14.70 4.68 11.74
CA LEU A 12 -13.80 3.78 11.02
C LEU A 12 -13.96 4.08 9.53
N LEU A 13 -13.21 5.04 9.00
CA LEU A 13 -13.12 5.16 7.54
C LEU A 13 -12.16 4.08 7.03
N ALA A 14 -12.70 2.89 6.79
CA ALA A 14 -12.22 2.11 5.65
C ALA A 14 -12.58 2.95 4.42
N GLY A 15 -11.69 3.85 4.03
CA GLY A 15 -11.83 4.58 2.79
C GLY A 15 -11.90 3.54 1.69
N GLN A 16 -13.10 3.34 1.13
CA GLN A 16 -13.27 2.90 -0.26
C GLN A 16 -12.65 4.01 -1.10
N GLY A 17 -11.32 4.03 -1.16
CA GLY A 17 -10.62 4.85 -2.10
C GLY A 17 -11.15 4.42 -3.46
N HIS A 18 -11.88 5.32 -4.12
CA HIS A 18 -12.04 5.23 -5.55
C HIS A 18 -10.62 5.35 -6.12
N PHE A 19 -9.95 4.21 -6.26
CA PHE A 19 -8.61 4.11 -6.79
C PHE A 19 -8.72 4.48 -8.27
N ARG A 20 -8.48 5.75 -8.58
CA ARG A 20 -8.32 6.16 -9.97
C ARG A 20 -7.08 5.45 -10.51
N PRO A 21 -7.15 4.83 -11.70
CA PRO A 21 -5.96 4.35 -12.39
C PRO A 21 -4.92 5.48 -12.42
N PHE A 22 -3.64 5.16 -12.25
CA PHE A 22 -2.57 6.15 -12.33
C PHE A 22 -2.59 6.80 -13.72
N ALA A 23 -3.22 7.97 -13.84
CA ALA A 23 -3.33 8.71 -15.10
C ALA A 23 -1.96 9.06 -15.70
N CYS A 24 -0.90 9.03 -14.89
CA CYS A 24 0.46 9.33 -15.31
C CYS A 24 1.21 8.14 -15.93
N LEU A 25 0.77 6.90 -15.69
CA LEU A 25 1.47 5.69 -16.15
C LEU A 25 0.94 5.16 -17.48
N ASN A 26 -0.31 5.50 -17.80
CA ASN A 26 -0.99 5.15 -19.04
C ASN A 26 -1.28 6.42 -19.86
N ARG A 27 -0.27 6.92 -20.59
CA ARG A 27 -0.49 8.00 -21.57
C ARG A 27 -1.43 7.48 -22.66
N GLU A 28 -2.54 8.15 -22.93
CA GLU A 28 -3.45 7.75 -24.03
C GLU A 28 -2.66 7.62 -25.34
N GLY A 29 -2.62 6.41 -25.90
CA GLY A 29 -1.91 6.07 -27.14
C GLY A 29 -0.40 5.83 -27.03
N GLY A 30 0.19 5.86 -25.83
CA GLY A 30 1.61 5.56 -25.60
C GLY A 30 1.86 4.12 -25.11
N PRO A 31 3.06 3.55 -25.31
CA PRO A 31 3.40 2.25 -24.74
C PRO A 31 3.38 2.33 -23.20
N PRO A 32 2.99 1.25 -22.51
CA PRO A 32 2.97 1.20 -21.05
C PRO A 32 4.37 1.46 -20.49
N LEU A 33 4.46 2.32 -19.48
CA LEU A 33 5.75 2.72 -18.88
C LEU A 33 6.30 1.65 -17.93
N ASN A 34 5.42 0.88 -17.29
CA ASN A 34 5.78 -0.18 -16.34
C ASN A 34 5.59 -1.59 -16.93
N LYS A 35 6.15 -1.83 -18.12
CA LYS A 35 5.98 -3.09 -18.85
C LYS A 35 6.35 -4.32 -18.01
N GLY A 36 5.51 -5.35 -18.11
CA GLY A 36 5.66 -6.64 -17.46
C GLY A 36 5.53 -6.60 -15.94
N LYS A 37 5.05 -5.50 -15.35
CA LYS A 37 5.03 -5.31 -13.90
C LYS A 37 3.71 -4.75 -13.42
N LEU A 38 3.24 -5.31 -12.30
CA LEU A 38 2.08 -4.83 -11.58
C LEU A 38 2.41 -3.70 -10.59
N TYR A 39 3.69 -3.42 -10.32
CA TYR A 39 4.11 -2.43 -9.33
C TYR A 39 5.57 -1.96 -9.59
N ILE A 40 6.07 -1.02 -8.78
CA ILE A 40 7.45 -0.54 -8.85
C ILE A 40 8.43 -1.69 -8.56
N SER A 41 9.29 -1.98 -9.53
CA SER A 41 10.36 -2.98 -9.49
C SER A 41 11.73 -2.39 -9.85
N LYS A 42 12.82 -3.12 -9.58
CA LYS A 42 14.23 -2.71 -9.80
C LYS A 42 14.52 -2.30 -11.23
N THR A 43 13.80 -2.87 -12.20
CA THR A 43 13.97 -2.58 -13.63
C THR A 43 12.99 -1.53 -14.16
N SER A 44 12.21 -0.87 -13.29
CA SER A 44 11.22 0.13 -13.71
C SER A 44 11.89 1.47 -13.98
N PRO A 45 11.45 2.22 -15.00
CA PRO A 45 11.94 3.58 -15.21
C PRO A 45 11.69 4.45 -13.97
N GLU A 46 12.59 5.39 -13.69
CA GLU A 46 12.50 6.29 -12.53
C GLU A 46 11.19 7.11 -12.52
N CYS A 47 10.67 7.45 -13.70
CA CYS A 47 9.39 8.16 -13.82
C CYS A 47 8.20 7.37 -13.25
N VAL A 48 8.25 6.04 -13.23
CA VAL A 48 7.22 5.21 -12.61
C VAL A 48 7.23 5.43 -11.11
N ALA A 49 8.38 5.25 -10.46
CA ALA A 49 8.53 5.47 -9.02
C ALA A 49 8.11 6.89 -8.60
N ARG A 50 8.47 7.89 -9.40
CA ARG A 50 8.07 9.29 -9.18
C ARG A 50 6.56 9.48 -9.28
N ALA A 51 5.91 8.89 -10.30
CA ALA A 51 4.46 8.98 -10.46
C ALA A 51 3.69 8.40 -9.27
N TYR A 52 4.13 7.23 -8.77
CA TYR A 52 3.58 6.64 -7.54
C TYR A 52 3.78 7.54 -6.32
N ALA A 53 4.99 8.08 -6.13
CA ALA A 53 5.29 8.97 -5.01
C ALA A 53 4.45 10.26 -5.05
N ASP A 54 4.29 10.86 -6.23
CA ASP A 54 3.49 12.08 -6.40
C ASP A 54 1.99 11.83 -6.18
N GLN A 55 1.48 10.67 -6.61
CA GLN A 55 0.10 10.27 -6.33
C GLN A 55 -0.12 10.07 -4.83
N PHE A 56 0.80 9.34 -4.16
CA PHE A 56 0.76 9.15 -2.71
C PHE A 56 0.71 10.49 -1.97
N LYS A 57 1.61 11.42 -2.30
CA LYS A 57 1.63 12.75 -1.67
C LYS A 57 0.27 13.43 -1.79
N ARG A 58 -0.25 13.57 -3.02
CA ARG A 58 -1.55 14.22 -3.26
C ARG A 58 -2.69 13.58 -2.49
N ASP A 59 -2.78 12.26 -2.52
CA ASP A 59 -3.88 11.53 -1.86
C ASP A 59 -3.75 11.61 -0.35
N PHE A 60 -2.53 11.53 0.18
CA PHE A 60 -2.29 11.61 1.61
C PHE A 60 -2.50 13.02 2.16
N SER A 61 -2.08 14.10 1.47
CA SER A 61 -2.42 15.46 1.92
C SER A 61 -3.93 15.68 1.89
N ARG A 62 -4.64 15.18 0.87
CA ARG A 62 -6.12 15.26 0.81
C ARG A 62 -6.77 14.50 1.96
N PHE A 63 -6.26 13.31 2.27
CA PHE A 63 -6.71 12.55 3.43
C PHE A 63 -6.53 13.34 4.71
N LEU A 64 -5.33 13.88 4.97
CA LEU A 64 -5.04 14.69 6.15
C LEU A 64 -5.94 15.93 6.21
N GLY A 65 -6.07 16.69 5.11
CA GLY A 65 -6.95 17.86 5.05
C GLY A 65 -8.43 17.52 5.32
N SER A 66 -8.91 16.36 4.86
CA SER A 66 -10.26 15.89 5.18
C SER A 66 -10.39 15.51 6.66
N ARG A 67 -9.40 14.79 7.22
CA ARG A 67 -9.38 14.45 8.66
C ARG A 67 -9.31 15.71 9.52
N SER A 68 -8.56 16.73 9.11
CA SER A 68 -8.39 17.94 9.92
C SER A 68 -9.64 18.81 9.99
N ALA A 69 -10.51 18.74 8.96
CA ALA A 69 -11.81 19.39 8.95
C ALA A 69 -12.85 18.67 9.84
N GLU A 70 -12.74 17.35 9.98
CA GLU A 70 -13.65 16.54 10.79
C GLU A 70 -13.23 16.43 12.26
N MET A 71 -11.94 16.57 12.56
CA MET A 71 -11.40 16.39 13.90
C MET A 71 -11.38 17.68 14.71
N VAL A 72 -11.78 17.55 15.98
CA VAL A 72 -11.62 18.62 16.99
C VAL A 72 -10.15 18.89 17.29
N THR A 73 -9.82 20.12 17.69
CA THR A 73 -8.50 20.49 18.24
C THR A 73 -8.09 19.53 19.35
N GLY A 74 -6.82 19.09 19.33
CA GLY A 74 -6.28 18.16 20.32
C GLY A 74 -6.74 16.71 20.12
N GLY A 75 -7.66 16.46 19.18
CA GLY A 75 -8.06 15.12 18.77
C GLY A 75 -6.87 14.32 18.24
N ARG A 76 -6.86 13.01 18.50
CA ARG A 76 -5.76 12.11 18.14
C ARG A 76 -6.17 11.15 17.03
N MET A 77 -5.22 10.84 16.16
CA MET A 77 -5.38 9.86 15.10
C MET A 77 -4.14 8.96 15.07
N VAL A 78 -4.35 7.65 15.01
CA VAL A 78 -3.27 6.68 14.83
C VAL A 78 -3.45 6.01 13.48
N LEU A 79 -2.39 6.00 12.67
CA LEU A 79 -2.37 5.37 11.37
C LEU A 79 -1.31 4.27 11.36
N THR A 80 -1.65 3.13 10.78
CA THR A 80 -0.70 2.06 10.48
C THR A 80 -0.71 1.81 8.97
N LEU A 81 0.43 2.06 8.35
CA LEU A 81 0.64 1.88 6.92
C LEU A 81 1.69 0.81 6.70
N MET A 82 1.52 0.00 5.65
CA MET A 82 2.67 -0.70 5.11
C MET A 82 3.62 0.34 4.52
N GLY A 83 4.91 0.21 4.79
CA GLY A 83 5.94 1.14 4.35
C GLY A 83 7.21 0.43 3.96
N ARG A 84 8.32 1.15 3.98
CA ARG A 84 9.65 0.64 3.63
C ARG A 84 10.73 1.32 4.46
N ILE A 85 11.83 0.60 4.68
CA ILE A 85 13.07 1.17 5.25
C ILE A 85 13.94 1.76 4.13
N SER A 86 13.94 1.14 2.95
CA SER A 86 14.78 1.60 1.84
C SER A 86 14.29 2.91 1.23
N ASN A 87 15.22 3.82 0.98
CA ASN A 87 14.94 5.04 0.20
C ASN A 87 14.52 4.70 -1.24
N ASN A 88 14.90 3.53 -1.75
CA ASN A 88 14.43 3.02 -3.04
C ASN A 88 13.00 2.45 -2.90
N PRO A 89 12.00 2.95 -3.64
CA PRO A 89 10.62 2.45 -3.61
C PRO A 89 10.42 1.13 -4.36
N SER A 90 11.47 0.60 -5.01
CA SER A 90 11.44 -0.73 -5.61
C SER A 90 11.24 -1.79 -4.51
N SER A 91 10.02 -2.28 -4.37
CA SER A 91 9.73 -3.42 -3.49
C SER A 91 10.03 -4.74 -4.20
N GLU A 92 10.40 -5.77 -3.44
CA GLU A 92 10.34 -7.16 -3.91
C GLU A 92 8.90 -7.68 -3.79
N CYS A 93 7.95 -6.96 -4.41
CA CYS A 93 6.58 -7.45 -4.48
C CYS A 93 6.55 -8.63 -5.44
N LEU A 94 6.37 -9.85 -4.91
CA LEU A 94 6.29 -11.09 -5.69
C LEU A 94 5.09 -11.12 -6.65
N LEU A 95 4.17 -10.14 -6.56
CA LEU A 95 3.13 -9.94 -7.58
C LEU A 95 3.74 -9.50 -8.93
N GLY A 96 4.98 -8.99 -8.96
CA GLY A 96 5.67 -8.59 -10.18
C GLY A 96 6.28 -9.72 -11.01
N LEU A 97 6.07 -11.00 -10.63
CA LEU A 97 6.63 -12.17 -11.32
C LEU A 97 5.58 -12.97 -12.13
N VAL A 98 4.43 -12.36 -12.42
CA VAL A 98 3.36 -12.98 -13.23
C VAL A 98 3.61 -12.69 -14.72
N GLU A 99 3.90 -13.74 -15.49
CA GLU A 99 4.05 -13.73 -16.96
C GLU A 99 2.75 -13.35 -17.70
N GLU A 100 2.80 -13.10 -19.01
CA GLU A 100 3.06 -11.83 -19.69
C GLU A 100 1.90 -11.69 -20.71
N THR A 101 1.33 -10.50 -20.91
CA THR A 101 0.41 -10.03 -22.00
C THR A 101 -0.80 -9.21 -21.51
N LYS A 102 -1.30 -9.42 -20.29
CA LYS A 102 -2.38 -8.59 -19.71
C LYS A 102 -1.93 -7.64 -18.58
N VAL A 103 -0.78 -7.94 -17.98
CA VAL A 103 -0.19 -7.22 -16.84
C VAL A 103 0.21 -5.77 -17.17
N ASP A 104 0.57 -5.49 -18.43
CA ASP A 104 1.07 -4.18 -18.87
C ASP A 104 0.11 -3.01 -18.69
N SER A 105 -1.19 -3.29 -18.51
CA SER A 105 -2.23 -2.28 -18.35
C SER A 105 -2.62 -2.02 -16.90
N PHE A 106 -2.07 -2.80 -15.95
CA PHE A 106 -2.44 -2.75 -14.55
C PHE A 106 -1.26 -2.36 -13.67
N ASP A 107 -1.45 -1.29 -12.91
CA ASP A 107 -0.55 -0.81 -11.87
C ASP A 107 -1.29 -0.85 -10.53
N ALA A 108 -0.73 -1.59 -9.57
CA ALA A 108 -1.32 -1.80 -8.26
C ALA A 108 -1.49 -0.44 -7.54
N PRO A 109 -2.70 -0.06 -7.10
CA PRO A 109 -2.98 1.29 -6.62
C PRO A 109 -2.58 1.47 -5.15
N TYR A 110 -1.33 1.17 -4.86
CA TYR A 110 -0.74 1.21 -3.54
C TYR A 110 0.67 1.78 -3.64
N TYR A 111 1.11 2.53 -2.62
CA TYR A 111 2.48 2.96 -2.48
C TYR A 111 2.92 2.74 -1.05
N ALA A 112 4.11 2.17 -0.86
CA ALA A 112 4.69 1.89 0.46
C ALA A 112 5.62 3.04 0.87
N PRO A 113 5.19 4.10 1.56
CA PRO A 113 6.03 5.25 1.89
C PRO A 113 7.17 4.89 2.87
N SER A 114 8.25 5.67 2.84
CA SER A 114 9.22 5.66 3.95
C SER A 114 8.70 6.50 5.12
N ALA A 115 9.28 6.31 6.31
CA ALA A 115 8.92 7.12 7.48
C ALA A 115 9.21 8.62 7.24
N GLU A 116 10.29 8.92 6.53
CA GLU A 116 10.70 10.28 6.16
C GLU A 116 9.69 10.91 5.19
N GLU A 117 9.27 10.18 4.15
CA GLU A 117 8.26 10.68 3.20
C GLU A 117 6.95 10.99 3.90
N LEU A 118 6.51 10.09 4.81
CA LEU A 118 5.30 10.29 5.59
C LEU A 118 5.43 11.53 6.49
N LYS A 119 6.56 11.66 7.20
CA LYS A 119 6.86 12.80 8.06
C LYS A 119 6.88 14.12 7.28
N CYS A 120 7.53 14.14 6.12
CA CYS A 120 7.56 15.30 5.24
C CYS A 120 6.15 15.70 4.81
N GLU A 121 5.33 14.75 4.38
CA GLU A 121 3.98 15.06 3.90
C GLU A 121 3.05 15.57 5.02
N ILE A 122 3.12 14.99 6.22
CA ILE A 122 2.39 15.48 7.40
C ILE A 122 2.80 16.91 7.74
N THR A 123 4.11 17.19 7.65
CA THR A 123 4.64 18.53 7.93
C THR A 123 4.22 19.54 6.86
N ASN A 124 4.22 19.13 5.58
CA ASN A 124 3.83 19.97 4.45
C ASN A 124 2.35 20.34 4.47
N GLU A 125 1.46 19.38 4.78
CA GLU A 125 0.03 19.66 4.90
C GLU A 125 -0.27 20.54 6.12
N GLY A 126 0.38 20.24 7.25
CA GLY A 126 0.51 21.17 8.37
C GLY A 126 -0.60 21.14 9.42
N SER A 127 -1.74 20.46 9.20
CA SER A 127 -2.88 20.43 10.14
C SER A 127 -2.63 19.62 11.41
N PHE A 128 -1.67 18.71 11.38
CA PHE A 128 -1.36 17.78 12.48
C PHE A 128 0.05 17.97 13.01
N ALA A 129 0.21 17.73 14.31
CA ALA A 129 1.50 17.55 14.96
C ALA A 129 1.78 16.04 15.07
N ILE A 130 3.03 15.64 14.85
CA ILE A 130 3.46 14.26 15.03
C ILE A 130 3.79 14.06 16.50
N ASP A 131 3.04 13.17 17.16
CA ASP A 131 3.22 12.78 18.55
C ASP A 131 4.14 11.56 18.65
N TYR A 132 4.02 10.64 17.69
CA TYR A 132 4.84 9.44 17.61
C TYR A 132 4.96 8.98 16.16
N LEU A 133 6.13 8.50 15.76
CA LEU A 133 6.37 7.91 14.44
C LEU A 133 7.45 6.83 14.59
N GLU A 134 7.11 5.58 14.31
CA GLU A 134 8.05 4.47 14.38
C GLU A 134 7.77 3.42 13.29
N THR A 135 8.81 2.69 12.91
CA THR A 135 8.74 1.59 11.95
C THR A 135 8.91 0.26 12.67
N PHE A 136 8.02 -0.69 12.38
CA PHE A 136 8.06 -2.04 12.92
C PHE A 136 8.24 -3.06 11.81
N GLU A 137 8.96 -4.13 12.12
CA GLU A 137 9.03 -5.30 11.25
C GLU A 137 7.93 -6.30 11.64
N ALA A 138 7.07 -6.65 10.69
CA ALA A 138 6.06 -7.69 10.84
C ALA A 138 6.36 -8.86 9.92
N SER A 139 6.26 -10.09 10.42
CA SER A 139 6.37 -11.29 9.57
C SER A 139 5.30 -11.27 8.47
N TRP A 140 5.63 -11.78 7.28
CA TRP A 140 4.62 -12.01 6.23
C TRP A 140 3.56 -13.02 6.66
N ASP A 141 3.93 -13.98 7.51
CA ASP A 141 2.98 -14.91 8.12
C ASP A 141 2.41 -14.32 9.41
N TYR A 142 1.41 -13.45 9.27
CA TYR A 142 0.72 -12.79 10.38
C TYR A 142 0.04 -13.76 11.37
N PHE A 143 -0.13 -15.03 10.98
CA PHE A 143 -0.79 -16.07 11.76
C PHE A 143 0.15 -17.22 12.15
N GLY A 144 1.43 -17.14 11.79
CA GLY A 144 2.44 -18.11 12.19
C GLY A 144 2.75 -17.93 13.67
N CYS A 145 2.12 -18.73 14.54
CA CYS A 145 2.52 -18.83 15.92
C CYS A 145 3.84 -19.61 16.01
N GLY A 146 4.98 -18.92 15.88
CA GLY A 146 6.32 -19.48 16.16
C GLY A 146 7.36 -19.28 15.06
N GLU A 147 8.61 -19.65 15.36
CA GLU A 147 9.76 -19.60 14.43
C GLU A 147 9.76 -20.74 13.39
N GLU A 148 8.81 -21.67 13.46
CA GLU A 148 8.74 -22.82 12.56
C GLU A 148 7.96 -22.52 11.28
N TYR A 149 8.51 -23.01 10.16
CA TYR A 149 7.92 -22.93 8.84
C TYR A 149 6.61 -23.72 8.81
N VAL A 150 5.47 -23.03 8.91
CA VAL A 150 4.17 -23.68 8.76
C VAL A 150 3.92 -23.92 7.27
N GLN A 151 3.73 -25.18 6.88
CA GLN A 151 3.55 -25.74 5.53
C GLN A 151 2.44 -25.09 4.65
N PHE A 152 1.79 -24.02 5.10
CA PHE A 152 0.71 -23.29 4.42
C PHE A 152 0.89 -21.76 4.45
N SER A 153 2.11 -21.26 4.68
CA SER A 153 2.39 -19.82 4.77
C SER A 153 2.11 -19.10 3.44
N GLY A 154 2.54 -19.66 2.31
CA GLY A 154 2.27 -19.11 0.98
C GLY A 154 0.78 -19.06 0.62
N VAL A 155 0.04 -20.12 0.91
CA VAL A 155 -1.43 -20.14 0.72
C VAL A 155 -2.15 -19.09 1.57
N ARG A 156 -1.72 -18.90 2.82
CA ARG A 156 -2.29 -17.86 3.70
C ARG A 156 -2.01 -16.46 3.15
N VAL A 157 -0.77 -16.18 2.79
CA VAL A 157 -0.36 -14.89 2.20
C VAL A 157 -1.12 -14.64 0.89
N ALA A 158 -1.21 -15.65 0.02
CA ALA A 158 -1.95 -15.56 -1.23
C ALA A 158 -3.44 -15.24 -1.01
N LYS A 159 -4.10 -15.88 -0.05
CA LYS A 159 -5.49 -15.57 0.31
C LYS A 159 -5.66 -14.15 0.84
N MET A 160 -4.73 -13.68 1.67
CA MET A 160 -4.76 -12.31 2.20
C MET A 160 -4.62 -11.27 1.07
N VAL A 161 -3.66 -11.49 0.17
CA VAL A 161 -3.45 -10.61 -0.99
C VAL A 161 -4.64 -10.66 -1.93
N ARG A 162 -5.16 -11.86 -2.24
CA ARG A 162 -6.35 -12.07 -3.07
C ARG A 162 -7.55 -11.28 -2.55
N ALA A 163 -7.85 -11.38 -1.26
CA ALA A 163 -8.95 -10.64 -0.65
C ALA A 163 -8.83 -9.11 -0.82
N VAL A 164 -7.62 -8.58 -0.98
CA VAL A 164 -7.38 -7.15 -1.22
C VAL A 164 -7.49 -6.80 -2.70
N VAL A 165 -6.86 -7.58 -3.58
CA VAL A 165 -6.64 -7.18 -4.99
C VAL A 165 -7.61 -7.81 -5.99
N GLU A 166 -8.33 -8.86 -5.62
CA GLU A 166 -9.21 -9.61 -6.54
C GLU A 166 -10.27 -8.72 -7.18
N SER A 167 -10.99 -7.93 -6.38
CA SER A 167 -12.03 -7.02 -6.89
C SER A 167 -11.47 -5.99 -7.90
N MET A 168 -10.24 -5.52 -7.69
CA MET A 168 -9.58 -4.58 -8.60
C MET A 168 -9.19 -5.24 -9.92
N LEU A 169 -8.69 -6.48 -9.85
CA LEU A 169 -8.34 -7.27 -11.02
C LEU A 169 -9.59 -7.66 -11.83
N GLU A 170 -10.67 -8.07 -11.16
CA GLU A 170 -11.96 -8.37 -11.80
C GLU A 170 -12.55 -7.14 -12.49
N SER A 171 -12.49 -5.97 -11.84
CA SER A 171 -12.98 -4.73 -12.44
C SER A 171 -12.16 -4.31 -13.65
N HIS A 172 -10.85 -4.55 -13.66
CA HIS A 172 -9.96 -4.14 -14.75
C HIS A 172 -9.98 -5.12 -15.93
N PHE A 173 -10.00 -6.42 -15.66
CA PHE A 173 -9.93 -7.47 -16.69
C PHE A 173 -11.28 -8.09 -17.07
N GLY A 174 -12.35 -7.82 -16.32
CA GLY A 174 -13.71 -8.31 -16.56
C GLY A 174 -14.00 -9.69 -15.94
N GLY A 175 -15.29 -10.04 -15.82
CA GLY A 175 -15.79 -11.21 -15.08
C GLY A 175 -15.47 -12.60 -15.69
N GLY A 176 -14.88 -12.68 -16.89
CA GLY A 176 -14.43 -13.94 -17.50
C GLY A 176 -13.10 -14.47 -16.95
N ILE A 177 -12.53 -13.79 -15.94
CA ILE A 177 -11.18 -14.02 -15.41
C ILE A 177 -11.15 -14.99 -14.22
N LEU A 178 -12.29 -15.45 -13.68
CA LEU A 178 -12.34 -16.24 -12.43
C LEU A 178 -11.42 -17.48 -12.43
N VAL A 179 -11.42 -18.25 -13.53
CA VAL A 179 -10.53 -19.43 -13.68
C VAL A 179 -9.05 -19.02 -13.76
N VAL A 180 -8.76 -17.85 -14.32
CA VAL A 180 -7.42 -17.28 -14.40
C VAL A 180 -6.97 -16.77 -13.02
N MET A 181 -7.89 -16.28 -12.18
CA MET A 181 -7.60 -15.80 -10.82
C MET A 181 -7.25 -16.95 -9.88
N ASP A 182 -7.99 -18.06 -9.95
CA ASP A 182 -7.68 -19.25 -9.15
C ASP A 182 -6.28 -19.78 -9.47
N GLU A 183 -5.94 -19.91 -10.76
CA GLU A 183 -4.62 -20.37 -11.18
C GLU A 183 -3.52 -19.34 -10.86
N LEU A 184 -3.80 -18.04 -11.01
CA LEU A 184 -2.89 -16.95 -10.65
C LEU A 184 -2.51 -17.02 -9.18
N PHE A 185 -3.51 -17.08 -8.29
CA PHE A 185 -3.25 -17.12 -6.84
C PHE A 185 -2.69 -18.45 -6.36
N ARG A 186 -2.95 -19.55 -7.07
CA ARG A 186 -2.26 -20.83 -6.83
C ARG A 186 -0.77 -20.72 -7.13
N ARG A 187 -0.38 -20.22 -8.31
CA ARG A 187 1.04 -19.99 -8.66
C ARG A 187 1.71 -18.98 -7.74
N TYR A 188 0.99 -17.93 -7.35
CA TYR A 188 1.49 -16.95 -6.39
C TYR A 188 1.77 -17.58 -5.02
N ALA A 189 0.88 -18.44 -4.53
CA ALA A 189 1.11 -19.18 -3.28
C ALA A 189 2.38 -20.03 -3.34
N GLU A 190 2.60 -20.78 -4.44
CA GLU A 190 3.80 -21.60 -4.65
C GLU A 190 5.09 -20.76 -4.69
N MET A 191 5.06 -19.61 -5.35
CA MET A 191 6.19 -18.67 -5.35
C MET A 191 6.48 -18.11 -3.96
N VAL A 192 5.43 -17.74 -3.21
CA VAL A 192 5.61 -17.24 -1.85
C VAL A 192 6.18 -18.32 -0.95
N ASP A 193 5.70 -19.57 -1.06
CA ASP A 193 6.27 -20.70 -0.32
C ASP A 193 7.75 -20.92 -0.66
N ASP A 194 8.10 -20.97 -1.95
CA ASP A 194 9.51 -21.11 -2.35
C ASP A 194 10.38 -19.98 -1.80
N TYR A 195 9.89 -18.73 -1.85
CA TYR A 195 10.61 -17.57 -1.32
C TYR A 195 10.77 -17.62 0.21
N LEU A 196 9.69 -17.92 0.94
CA LEU A 196 9.70 -18.01 2.40
C LEU A 196 10.57 -19.18 2.90
N SER A 197 10.70 -20.26 2.13
CA SER A 197 11.56 -21.38 2.48
C SER A 197 13.05 -21.02 2.50
N LYS A 198 13.44 -19.97 1.74
CA LYS A 198 14.82 -19.50 1.57
C LYS A 198 15.10 -18.20 2.32
N ASN A 199 14.06 -17.41 2.62
CA ASN A 199 14.20 -16.05 3.13
C ASN A 199 13.26 -15.79 4.30
N ARG A 200 13.74 -15.01 5.28
CA ARG A 200 12.87 -14.42 6.30
C ARG A 200 12.20 -13.15 5.75
N ALA A 201 11.04 -13.30 5.13
CA ALA A 201 10.30 -12.16 4.59
C ALA A 201 9.62 -11.36 5.71
N LYS A 202 9.88 -10.06 5.73
CA LYS A 202 9.29 -9.12 6.70
C LYS A 202 8.66 -7.95 5.95
N ASN A 203 7.49 -7.54 6.40
CA ASN A 203 6.84 -6.30 6.02
C ASN A 203 7.28 -5.20 6.98
N ILE A 204 7.46 -3.99 6.46
CA ILE A 204 7.67 -2.82 7.29
C ILE A 204 6.32 -2.15 7.51
N LEU A 205 5.98 -1.91 8.76
CA LEU A 205 4.80 -1.14 9.17
C LEU A 205 5.26 0.20 9.71
N VAL A 206 4.78 1.29 9.14
CA VAL A 206 4.97 2.64 9.68
C VAL A 206 3.74 2.95 10.54
N VAL A 207 3.96 3.18 11.83
CA VAL A 207 2.93 3.60 12.77
C VAL A 207 3.16 5.07 13.11
N VAL A 208 2.11 5.88 12.95
CA VAL A 208 2.16 7.31 13.28
C VAL A 208 0.98 7.69 14.18
N SER A 209 1.27 8.39 15.26
CA SER A 209 0.31 9.09 16.12
C SER A 209 0.34 10.57 15.80
N LEU A 210 -0.83 11.13 15.55
CA LEU A 210 -1.03 12.51 15.15
C LEU A 210 -1.97 13.22 16.12
N ILE A 211 -1.69 14.49 16.41
CA ILE A 211 -2.55 15.37 17.21
C ILE A 211 -3.01 16.52 16.31
N ARG A 212 -4.31 16.77 16.26
CA ARG A 212 -4.89 17.91 15.54
C ARG A 212 -4.45 19.22 16.18
N LYS A 213 -3.77 20.08 15.42
CA LYS A 213 -3.37 21.43 15.88
C LYS A 213 -4.58 22.36 15.99
N ASP A 214 -4.40 23.51 16.63
CA ASP A 214 -5.35 24.61 16.51
C ASP A 214 -5.47 25.09 15.05
N ALA A 215 -6.67 25.51 14.66
CA ALA A 215 -6.81 26.30 13.45
C ALA A 215 -6.05 27.63 13.65
N PRO A 216 -5.30 28.12 12.65
CA PRO A 216 -4.68 29.43 12.76
C PRO A 216 -5.79 30.45 13.04
N ARG A 217 -5.63 31.23 14.11
CA ARG A 217 -6.56 32.33 14.41
C ARG A 217 -6.52 33.28 13.22
N SER A 218 -7.62 33.42 12.50
CA SER A 218 -7.81 34.50 11.54
C SER A 218 -7.69 35.81 12.31
N LEU A 219 -6.64 36.58 12.05
CA LEU A 219 -6.46 37.95 12.52
C LEU A 219 -7.44 38.88 11.82
#